data_AF-A0A401ZR49-F1
#
_entry.id   AF-A0A401ZR49-F1
#
_cell.length_a   1.000
_cell.length_b   1.000
_cell.length_c   1.000
_cell.angle_alpha   90.00
_cell.angle_beta   90.00
_cell.angle_gamma   90.00
#
_symmetry.space_group_name_H-M   'P 1'
#
loop_
_entity.id
_entity.type
_entity.pdbx_description
1 polymer ?
#
loop_
_entity_poly.entity_id
_entity_poly.type
_entity_poly.pdbx_seq_one_letter_code
_entity_poly.pdbx_strand_id
1 'polypeptide(L)'
;MEERKKKPTLEQIRTLHFFDIPTLATLAGLETRTVYHALLRQPVFQRDAEKIVAALARHIGLELSLEQVDIVVWEEYQVLWTIRASSNAPGEEGSTDAYHFVYARDQQHARTLARKWLEQVPHLSHHSYTACPNGFQIGCISIPGYIQKEGCLLPIE
;
A
#
# COMPACT_ATOMS: atom_id res chain seq x y z
N MET A 1 -11.55 -4.18 25.68
CA MET A 1 -10.94 -3.80 24.39
C MET A 1 -9.86 -2.79 24.71
N GLU A 2 -8.58 -3.18 24.68
CA GLU A 2 -7.50 -2.20 24.79
C GLU A 2 -7.52 -1.35 23.52
N GLU A 3 -7.76 -0.05 23.66
CA GLU A 3 -7.48 0.91 22.61
C GLU A 3 -5.99 0.79 22.26
N ARG A 4 -5.69 0.19 21.10
CA ARG A 4 -4.34 0.23 20.54
C ARG A 4 -4.00 1.71 20.34
N LYS A 5 -3.13 2.26 21.20
CA LYS A 5 -2.55 3.60 21.01
C LYS A 5 -2.05 3.69 19.56
N LYS A 6 -2.63 4.60 18.77
CA LYS A 6 -2.20 4.81 17.37
C LYS A 6 -0.75 5.27 17.40
N LYS A 7 0.15 4.52 16.73
CA LYS A 7 1.56 4.91 16.58
C LYS A 7 1.65 6.31 15.93
N PRO A 8 2.53 7.20 16.40
CA PRO A 8 2.75 8.50 15.76
C PRO A 8 3.35 8.34 14.36
N THR A 9 2.91 9.16 13.41
CA THR A 9 3.53 9.25 12.08
C THR A 9 4.84 10.05 12.14
N LEU A 10 5.69 9.92 11.12
CA LEU A 10 6.90 10.74 11.00
C LEU A 10 6.61 12.25 11.03
N GLU A 11 5.50 12.67 10.41
CA GLU A 11 5.09 14.08 10.44
C GLU A 11 4.71 14.54 11.85
N GLN A 12 4.01 13.71 12.63
CA GLN A 12 3.68 14.00 14.02
C GLN A 12 4.92 14.03 14.92
N ILE A 13 5.95 13.22 14.63
CA ILE A 13 7.21 13.30 15.37
C ILE A 13 7.95 14.59 15.00
N ARG A 14 7.93 14.98 13.72
CA ARG A 14 8.59 16.19 13.21
C ARG A 14 8.05 17.47 13.83
N THR A 15 6.76 17.53 14.17
CA THR A 15 6.18 18.69 14.86
C THR A 15 6.66 18.81 16.31
N LEU A 16 7.03 17.71 16.96
CA LEU A 16 7.54 17.68 18.33
C LEU A 16 9.06 17.81 18.38
N HIS A 17 9.76 17.17 17.44
CA HIS A 17 11.20 17.15 17.33
C HIS A 17 11.56 17.54 15.89
N PHE A 18 11.92 18.80 15.71
CA PHE A 18 12.28 19.29 14.39
C PHE A 18 13.46 18.51 13.83
N PHE A 19 13.29 17.97 12.62
CA PHE A 19 14.37 17.48 11.79
C PHE A 19 14.11 17.90 10.34
N ASP A 20 15.17 18.18 9.60
CA ASP A 20 15.10 18.42 8.17
C ASP A 20 15.24 17.10 7.38
N ILE A 21 14.44 17.00 6.31
CA ILE A 21 14.34 15.77 5.51
C ILE A 21 15.69 15.40 4.85
N PRO A 22 16.46 16.34 4.27
CA PRO A 22 17.77 16.03 3.69
C PRO A 22 18.79 15.49 4.71
N THR A 23 18.87 16.07 5.91
CA THR A 23 19.77 15.60 6.97
C THR A 23 19.36 14.22 7.46
N LEU A 24 18.06 13.99 7.69
CA LEU A 24 17.58 12.67 8.10
C LEU A 24 17.89 11.60 7.03
N ALA A 25 17.71 11.93 5.74
CA ALA A 25 18.06 11.06 4.63
C ALA A 25 19.56 10.72 4.60
N THR A 26 20.40 11.74 4.80
CA THR A 26 21.86 11.58 4.89
C THR A 26 22.24 10.66 6.06
N LEU A 27 21.66 10.87 7.24
CA LEU A 27 21.91 10.05 8.43
C LEU A 27 21.44 8.59 8.25
N ALA A 28 20.36 8.38 7.50
CA ALA A 28 19.82 7.06 7.17
C ALA A 28 20.57 6.36 6.02
N GLY A 29 21.42 7.08 5.27
CA GLY A 29 22.04 6.58 4.05
C GLY A 29 21.01 6.27 2.95
N LEU A 30 20.01 7.13 2.81
CA LEU A 30 18.90 6.98 1.86
C LEU A 30 18.77 8.22 0.98
N GLU A 31 18.06 8.09 -0.14
CA GLU A 31 17.64 9.25 -0.94
C GLU A 31 16.60 10.07 -0.18
N THR A 32 16.66 11.40 -0.33
CA THR A 32 15.66 12.33 0.24
C THR A 32 14.23 11.96 -0.15
N ARG A 33 14.05 11.44 -1.37
CA ARG A 33 12.75 10.97 -1.88
C ARG A 33 12.15 9.87 -1.00
N THR A 34 12.96 8.93 -0.50
CA THR A 34 12.46 7.83 0.35
C THR A 34 11.95 8.35 1.69
N VAL A 35 12.65 9.30 2.30
CA VAL A 35 12.20 9.95 3.54
C VAL A 35 10.94 10.77 3.30
N TYR A 36 10.87 11.48 2.17
CA TYR A 36 9.68 12.23 1.76
C TYR A 36 8.46 11.32 1.58
N HIS A 37 8.64 10.17 0.93
CA HIS A 37 7.60 9.15 0.78
C HIS A 37 7.08 8.66 2.13
N ALA A 38 7.99 8.28 3.03
CA ALA A 38 7.61 7.85 4.37
C ALA A 38 6.83 8.94 5.15
N LEU A 39 7.24 10.21 5.01
CA LEU A 39 6.59 11.36 5.64
C LEU A 39 5.17 11.60 5.08
N LEU A 40 4.99 11.43 3.77
CA LEU A 40 3.68 11.47 3.09
C LEU A 40 2.87 10.18 3.25
N ARG A 41 3.31 9.23 4.10
CA ARG A 41 2.68 7.93 4.31
C ARG A 41 2.54 7.10 3.04
N GLN A 42 3.43 7.33 2.07
CA GLN A 42 3.61 6.45 0.94
C GLN A 42 4.44 5.23 1.37
N PRO A 43 4.14 4.04 0.85
CA PRO A 43 4.86 2.83 1.21
C PRO A 43 6.35 2.92 0.83
N VAL A 44 7.19 2.49 1.75
CA VAL A 44 8.64 2.29 1.56
C VAL A 44 9.01 0.85 1.88
N PHE A 45 10.20 0.37 1.49
CA PHE A 45 10.63 -0.97 1.89
C PHE A 45 10.86 -1.01 3.40
N GLN A 46 10.51 -2.11 4.05
CA GLN A 46 10.70 -2.27 5.50
C GLN A 46 12.14 -1.94 5.94
N ARG A 47 13.15 -2.44 5.21
CA ARG A 47 14.57 -2.15 5.47
C ARG A 47 14.91 -0.65 5.46
N ASP A 48 14.22 0.13 4.63
CA ASP A 48 14.44 1.57 4.51
C ASP A 48 13.68 2.30 5.63
N ALA A 49 12.49 1.83 5.99
CA ALA A 49 11.76 2.30 7.17
C ALA A 49 12.59 2.11 8.45
N GLU A 50 13.23 0.95 8.64
CA GLU A 50 14.11 0.68 9.78
C GLU A 50 15.28 1.66 9.86
N LYS A 51 15.93 1.95 8.72
CA LYS A 51 17.00 2.96 8.64
C LYS A 51 16.52 4.36 8.98
N ILE A 52 15.33 4.75 8.50
CA ILE A 52 14.72 6.05 8.83
C ILE A 52 14.49 6.15 10.33
N VAL A 53 13.89 5.14 10.95
CA VAL A 53 13.63 5.13 12.39
C VAL A 53 14.92 5.15 13.20
N ALA A 54 15.93 4.37 12.82
CA ALA A 54 17.23 4.36 13.50
C ALA A 54 17.99 5.70 13.34
N ALA A 55 17.89 6.36 12.19
CA ALA A 55 18.45 7.70 12.00
C ALA A 55 17.71 8.75 12.84
N LEU A 56 16.38 8.66 12.89
CA LEU A 56 15.54 9.54 13.70
C LEU A 56 15.83 9.38 15.20
N ALA A 57 15.88 8.13 15.69
CA ALA A 57 16.25 7.77 17.05
C ALA A 57 17.56 8.43 17.49
N ARG A 58 18.60 8.31 16.66
CA ARG A 58 19.91 8.94 16.90
C ARG A 58 19.83 10.47 16.87
N HIS A 59 19.04 11.04 15.96
CA HIS A 59 18.93 12.48 15.80
C HIS A 59 18.26 13.15 17.01
N ILE A 60 17.21 12.52 17.56
CA ILE A 60 16.42 13.09 18.67
C ILE A 60 16.83 12.55 20.05
N GLY A 61 17.73 11.56 20.10
CA GLY A 61 18.21 10.94 21.35
C GLY A 61 17.18 10.04 22.04
N LEU A 62 16.26 9.43 21.29
CA LEU A 62 15.24 8.52 21.82
C LEU A 62 15.40 7.12 21.24
N GLU A 63 15.05 6.10 22.02
CA GLU A 63 14.90 4.74 21.48
C GLU A 63 13.60 4.64 20.69
N LEU A 64 13.72 4.44 19.37
CA LEU A 64 12.58 4.24 18.48
C LEU A 64 12.74 2.94 17.68
N SER A 65 11.62 2.27 17.44
CA SER A 65 11.49 1.13 16.53
C SER A 65 10.25 1.27 15.64
N LEU A 66 10.11 0.40 14.63
CA LEU A 66 8.90 0.32 13.80
C LEU A 66 7.64 -0.06 14.59
N GLU A 67 7.77 -0.58 15.81
CA GLU A 67 6.64 -0.83 16.70
C GLU A 67 6.08 0.47 17.30
N GLN A 68 6.89 1.53 17.32
CA GLN A 68 6.55 2.81 17.95
C GLN A 68 6.26 3.91 16.93
N VAL A 69 6.63 3.75 15.66
CA VAL A 69 6.42 4.75 14.59
C VAL A 69 5.54 4.17 13.48
N ASP A 70 4.52 4.91 13.04
CA ASP A 70 3.67 4.54 11.89
C ASP A 70 4.40 4.92 10.60
N ILE A 71 5.07 3.94 9.98
CA ILE A 71 5.59 4.04 8.62
C ILE A 71 4.89 2.96 7.79
N VAL A 72 4.35 3.36 6.65
CA VAL A 72 3.72 2.42 5.70
C VAL A 72 4.83 1.66 5.00
N VAL A 73 4.80 0.33 5.07
CA VAL A 73 5.78 -0.54 4.40
C VAL A 73 5.15 -1.31 3.26
N TRP A 74 5.86 -1.50 2.15
CA TRP A 74 5.37 -2.24 0.97
C TRP A 74 4.89 -3.66 1.32
N GLU A 75 5.54 -4.28 2.30
CA GLU A 75 5.28 -5.63 2.79
C GLU A 75 3.91 -5.78 3.49
N GLU A 76 3.31 -4.66 3.88
CA GLU A 76 1.99 -4.57 4.53
C GLU A 76 0.97 -3.77 3.70
N TYR A 77 1.45 -3.00 2.74
CA TYR A 77 0.63 -2.12 1.91
C TYR A 77 -0.18 -2.91 0.88
N GLN A 78 -1.51 -2.77 0.92
CA GLN A 78 -2.40 -3.48 0.01
C GLN A 78 -2.89 -2.56 -1.11
N VAL A 79 -2.90 -3.09 -2.32
CA VAL A 79 -3.36 -2.44 -3.55
C VAL A 79 -4.49 -3.26 -4.14
N LEU A 80 -5.57 -2.63 -4.60
CA LEU A 80 -6.59 -3.33 -5.37
C LEU A 80 -5.98 -3.77 -6.71
N TRP A 81 -6.17 -5.04 -7.08
CA TRP A 81 -5.82 -5.59 -8.38
C TRP A 81 -7.07 -6.07 -9.09
N THR A 82 -7.18 -5.69 -10.37
CA THR A 82 -8.17 -6.22 -11.29
C THR A 82 -7.54 -7.37 -12.07
N ILE A 83 -8.15 -8.53 -11.98
CA ILE A 83 -7.79 -9.73 -12.72
C ILE A 83 -8.79 -9.84 -13.86
N ARG A 84 -8.32 -9.69 -15.09
CA ARG A 84 -9.15 -9.95 -16.29
C ARG A 84 -8.75 -11.29 -16.87
N ALA A 85 -9.72 -12.16 -17.09
CA ALA A 85 -9.55 -13.40 -17.83
C ALA A 85 -10.46 -13.39 -19.07
N SER A 86 -9.91 -13.76 -20.23
CA SER A 86 -10.58 -13.66 -21.53
C SER A 86 -10.49 -14.99 -22.27
N SER A 87 -11.56 -15.36 -22.97
CA SER A 87 -11.55 -16.52 -23.89
C SER A 87 -10.93 -16.12 -25.23
N ASN A 88 -10.01 -16.95 -25.72
CA ASN A 88 -9.45 -16.84 -27.08
C ASN A 88 -10.01 -17.91 -28.02
N ALA A 89 -11.22 -18.42 -27.76
CA ALA A 89 -11.83 -19.45 -28.61
C ALA A 89 -11.95 -18.95 -30.06
N PRO A 90 -11.31 -19.62 -31.05
CA PRO A 90 -11.41 -19.22 -32.45
C PRO A 90 -12.83 -19.52 -32.96
N GLY A 91 -13.60 -18.48 -33.26
CA GLY A 91 -14.93 -18.57 -33.85
C GLY A 91 -16.07 -17.88 -33.09
N GLU A 92 -15.82 -17.38 -31.88
CA GLU A 92 -16.80 -16.53 -31.18
C GLU A 92 -16.56 -15.07 -31.56
N GLU A 93 -17.53 -14.45 -32.25
CA GLU A 93 -17.59 -13.01 -32.44
C GLU A 93 -17.91 -12.33 -31.09
N GLY A 94 -16.89 -12.18 -30.25
CA GLY A 94 -16.99 -11.48 -28.97
C GLY A 94 -16.07 -12.07 -27.92
N SER A 95 -15.01 -11.35 -27.56
CA SER A 95 -14.22 -11.67 -26.38
C SER A 95 -15.09 -11.51 -25.13
N THR A 96 -15.47 -12.62 -24.50
CA THR A 96 -16.13 -12.57 -23.19
C THR A 96 -15.07 -12.40 -22.11
N ASP A 97 -15.04 -11.22 -21.48
CA ASP A 97 -14.14 -10.91 -20.39
C ASP A 97 -14.80 -11.19 -19.04
N ALA A 98 -14.11 -11.92 -18.16
CA ALA A 98 -14.46 -12.07 -16.76
C ALA A 98 -13.48 -11.28 -15.88
N TYR A 99 -14.01 -10.59 -14.87
CA TYR A 99 -13.23 -9.74 -13.97
C TYR A 99 -13.33 -10.21 -12.52
N HIS A 100 -12.20 -10.20 -11.81
CA HIS A 100 -12.13 -10.48 -10.38
C HIS A 100 -11.25 -9.45 -9.67
N PHE A 101 -11.68 -8.99 -8.49
CA PHE A 101 -11.01 -7.95 -7.72
C PHE A 101 -10.37 -8.54 -6.47
N VAL A 102 -9.09 -8.26 -6.22
CA VAL A 102 -8.38 -8.71 -5.02
C VAL A 102 -7.49 -7.62 -4.45
N TYR A 103 -7.44 -7.47 -3.14
CA TYR A 103 -6.41 -6.66 -2.48
C TYR A 103 -5.16 -7.49 -2.32
N ALA A 104 -4.05 -7.01 -2.87
CA ALA A 104 -2.77 -7.71 -2.81
C ALA A 104 -1.63 -6.71 -2.62
N ARG A 105 -0.54 -7.20 -2.03
CA ARG A 105 0.66 -6.41 -1.74
C ARG A 105 1.47 -6.14 -3.01
N ASP A 106 1.48 -7.13 -3.88
CA ASP A 106 2.18 -7.13 -5.16
C ASP A 106 1.48 -8.09 -6.14
N GLN A 107 1.99 -8.16 -7.36
CA GLN A 107 1.44 -9.00 -8.42
C GLN A 107 1.52 -10.51 -8.10
N GLN A 108 2.56 -10.96 -7.39
CA GLN A 108 2.73 -12.37 -7.05
C GLN A 108 1.74 -12.80 -5.96
N HIS A 109 1.47 -11.93 -5.00
CA HIS A 109 0.42 -12.11 -4.02
C HIS A 109 -0.95 -12.12 -4.71
N ALA A 110 -1.20 -11.22 -5.67
CA ALA A 110 -2.44 -11.21 -6.45
C ALA A 110 -2.66 -12.54 -7.20
N ARG A 111 -1.62 -13.07 -7.86
CA ARG A 111 -1.65 -14.41 -8.51
C ARG A 111 -1.99 -15.52 -7.53
N THR A 112 -1.39 -15.47 -6.35
CA THR A 112 -1.62 -16.46 -5.30
C THR A 112 -3.07 -16.44 -4.81
N LEU A 113 -3.63 -15.25 -4.57
CA LEU A 113 -5.01 -15.07 -4.14
C LEU A 113 -6.03 -15.45 -5.22
N ALA A 114 -5.74 -15.11 -6.48
CA ALA A 114 -6.61 -15.38 -7.63
C ALA A 114 -6.74 -16.86 -8.00
N ARG A 115 -5.85 -17.73 -7.49
CA ARG A 115 -5.72 -19.12 -7.93
C ARG A 115 -7.03 -19.91 -7.87
N LYS A 116 -7.76 -19.80 -6.75
CA LYS A 116 -9.03 -20.51 -6.56
C LYS A 116 -10.10 -20.08 -7.57
N TRP A 117 -10.13 -18.79 -7.91
CA TRP A 117 -11.05 -18.28 -8.91
C TRP A 117 -10.67 -18.80 -10.30
N LEU A 118 -9.39 -18.74 -10.67
CA LEU A 118 -8.88 -19.27 -11.95
C LEU A 118 -9.12 -20.78 -12.10
N GLU A 119 -9.01 -21.57 -11.03
CA GLU A 119 -9.32 -23.00 -11.01
C GLU A 119 -10.79 -23.30 -11.37
N GLN A 120 -11.71 -22.37 -11.10
CA GLN A 120 -13.14 -22.52 -11.43
C GLN A 120 -13.47 -22.11 -12.87
N VAL A 121 -12.56 -21.42 -13.57
CA VAL A 121 -12.75 -20.95 -14.95
C VAL A 121 -11.66 -21.45 -15.90
N PRO A 122 -11.43 -22.78 -16.00
CA PRO A 122 -10.31 -23.36 -16.76
C PRO A 122 -10.38 -23.08 -18.27
N HIS A 123 -11.54 -22.65 -18.78
CA HIS A 123 -11.75 -22.29 -20.18
C HIS A 123 -11.16 -20.90 -20.53
N LEU A 124 -10.85 -20.06 -19.54
CA LEU A 124 -10.21 -18.75 -19.77
C LEU A 124 -8.68 -18.91 -19.70
N SER A 125 -8.03 -18.95 -20.86
CA SER A 125 -6.59 -19.25 -20.97
C SER A 125 -5.69 -18.04 -20.79
N HIS A 126 -6.19 -16.84 -21.06
CA HIS A 126 -5.41 -15.60 -20.94
C HIS A 126 -5.87 -14.80 -19.74
N HIS A 127 -4.93 -14.47 -18.86
CA HIS A 127 -5.19 -13.64 -17.69
C HIS A 127 -4.21 -12.47 -17.60
N SER A 128 -4.70 -11.33 -17.16
CA SER A 128 -3.90 -10.13 -16.91
C SER A 128 -4.21 -9.56 -15.54
N TYR A 129 -3.19 -9.01 -14.89
CA TYR A 129 -3.29 -8.38 -13.58
C TYR A 129 -2.99 -6.90 -13.76
N THR A 130 -3.95 -6.05 -13.40
CA THR A 130 -3.79 -4.59 -13.45
C THR A 130 -3.97 -4.00 -12.06
N ALA A 131 -2.96 -3.28 -11.58
CA ALA A 131 -3.07 -2.58 -10.31
C ALA A 131 -4.02 -1.39 -10.44
N CYS A 132 -4.91 -1.23 -9.46
CA CYS A 132 -5.88 -0.15 -9.33
C CYS A 132 -5.61 0.61 -8.02
N PRO A 133 -4.51 1.40 -7.97
CA PRO A 133 -4.05 2.07 -6.74
C PRO A 133 -5.08 3.02 -6.14
N ASN A 134 -5.85 3.70 -7.00
CA ASN A 134 -6.86 4.67 -6.56
C ASN A 134 -8.23 4.01 -6.27
N GLY A 135 -8.36 2.70 -6.43
CA GLY A 135 -9.62 1.97 -6.27
C GLY A 135 -10.46 1.99 -7.53
N PHE A 136 -11.74 1.68 -7.38
CA PHE A 136 -12.72 1.64 -8.47
C PHE A 136 -14.10 2.06 -7.98
N GLN A 137 -14.91 2.72 -8.82
CA GLN A 137 -16.28 3.11 -8.49
C GLN A 137 -17.26 2.45 -9.46
N ILE A 138 -18.25 1.73 -8.92
CA ILE A 138 -19.31 1.05 -9.67
C ILE A 138 -20.66 1.57 -9.17
N GLY A 139 -21.24 2.53 -9.90
CA GLY A 139 -22.45 3.22 -9.45
C GLY A 139 -22.22 3.92 -8.10
N CYS A 140 -22.96 3.49 -7.07
CA CYS A 140 -22.81 3.99 -5.69
C CYS A 140 -21.82 3.19 -4.84
N ILE A 141 -21.25 2.09 -5.36
CA ILE A 141 -20.30 1.26 -4.63
C ILE A 141 -18.88 1.76 -4.92
N SER A 142 -18.15 2.11 -3.86
CA SER A 142 -16.72 2.40 -3.93
C SER A 142 -15.94 1.17 -3.47
N ILE A 143 -15.12 0.61 -4.35
CA ILE A 143 -14.15 -0.43 -4.03
C ILE A 143 -12.82 0.28 -3.77
N PRO A 144 -12.36 0.35 -2.51
CA PRO A 144 -11.12 1.04 -2.20
C PRO A 144 -9.93 0.51 -3.00
N GLY A 145 -8.94 1.37 -3.21
CA GLY A 145 -7.66 0.99 -3.80
C GLY A 145 -6.67 0.68 -2.71
N TYR A 146 -5.68 1.53 -2.57
CA TYR A 146 -4.91 1.57 -1.34
C TYR A 146 -5.83 1.61 -0.11
N ILE A 147 -5.54 0.76 0.87
CA ILE A 147 -6.24 0.79 2.15
C ILE A 147 -5.85 2.09 2.84
N GLN A 148 -6.66 3.12 2.69
CA GLN A 148 -6.57 4.28 3.55
C GLN A 148 -7.00 3.83 4.95
N LYS A 149 -6.17 4.13 5.97
CA LYS A 149 -6.71 4.26 7.33
C LYS A 149 -7.76 5.36 7.25
N GLU A 150 -9.00 5.00 7.56
CA GLU A 150 -10.14 5.91 7.68
C GLU A 150 -9.72 7.24 8.30
N GLY A 151 -9.61 8.26 7.46
CA GLY A 151 -9.69 9.64 7.90
C GLY A 151 -11.17 9.92 8.10
N CYS A 152 -11.54 10.20 9.34
CA CYS A 152 -12.86 10.67 9.73
C CYS A 152 -13.49 11.53 8.63
N LEU A 153 -14.67 11.11 8.17
CA LEU A 153 -15.64 12.04 7.61
C LEU A 153 -15.91 13.10 8.69
N LEU A 154 -15.24 14.25 8.60
CA LEU A 154 -15.78 15.46 9.21
C LEU A 154 -16.81 15.99 8.21
N PRO A 155 -18.08 16.16 8.62
CA PRO A 155 -19.01 16.93 7.80
C PRO A 155 -18.46 18.35 7.69
N ILE A 156 -18.37 18.83 6.45
CA ILE A 156 -18.11 20.24 6.15
C ILE A 156 -19.35 20.99 6.66
N GLU A 157 -19.14 21.91 7.61
CA GLU A 157 -20.16 22.87 8.08
C GLU A 157 -20.62 23.80 6.95
#